data_AF-A0A317MHU2-F1
#
_entry.id   AF-A0A317MHU2-F1
#
_cell.length_a   1.000
_cell.length_b   1.000
_cell.length_c   1.000
_cell.angle_alpha   90.00
_cell.angle_beta   90.00
_cell.angle_gamma   90.00
#
_symmetry.space_group_name_H-M   'P 1'
#
loop_
_entity.id
_entity.type
_entity.pdbx_description
1 polymer ?
#
loop_
_entity_poly.entity_id
_entity_poly.type
_entity_poly.pdbx_seq_one_letter_code
_entity_poly.pdbx_strand_id
1 'polypeptide(L)'
;MKRILFLLTAAAFMACQEGSRQEEKKEEMKEGVEKIGQDVRETAAAAGEYMDAQRDSLRKDLEERREEIDLKMEELKKDGSKKSEKARAKLADLRDQIDGKLTELKSSSASTWDSTRKDINVLMEKTDKEWKEFKADFKELFR
;
A
#
# COMPACT_ATOMS: atom_id res chain seq x y z
N MET A 1 -17.02 41.22 36.31
CA MET A 1 -17.52 39.83 36.45
C MET A 1 -16.32 38.91 36.54
N LYS A 2 -16.03 38.43 37.76
CA LYS A 2 -14.86 37.67 38.18
C LYS A 2 -15.34 36.29 38.63
N ARG A 3 -15.09 35.22 37.89
CA ARG A 3 -15.22 33.81 38.34
C ARG A 3 -14.30 32.89 37.52
N ILE A 4 -13.00 33.17 37.55
CA ILE A 4 -11.95 32.21 37.16
C ILE A 4 -10.93 32.28 38.28
N LEU A 5 -11.05 31.38 39.26
CA LEU A 5 -10.07 31.07 40.32
C LEU A 5 -10.86 30.40 41.44
N PHE A 6 -11.02 29.08 41.40
CA PHE A 6 -11.31 28.26 42.60
C PHE A 6 -11.35 26.77 42.23
N LEU A 7 -10.25 26.20 41.70
CA LEU A 7 -10.06 24.74 41.65
C LEU A 7 -8.57 24.38 41.60
N LEU A 8 -7.75 24.87 42.54
CA LEU A 8 -6.32 24.49 42.62
C LEU A 8 -5.77 24.42 44.06
N THR A 9 -6.61 24.17 45.07
CA THR A 9 -6.19 24.26 46.49
C THR A 9 -6.65 23.11 47.38
N ALA A 10 -6.62 21.87 46.88
CA ALA A 10 -6.85 20.70 47.74
C ALA A 10 -6.12 19.44 47.24
N ALA A 11 -4.79 19.45 47.24
CA ALA A 11 -4.01 18.20 47.16
C ALA A 11 -2.69 18.22 47.96
N ALA A 12 -2.42 19.26 48.75
CA ALA A 12 -1.17 19.38 49.51
C ALA A 12 -1.17 18.65 50.87
N PHE A 13 -2.25 17.95 51.25
CA PHE A 13 -2.36 17.27 52.55
C PHE A 13 -2.39 15.73 52.51
N MET A 14 -2.20 15.09 51.35
CA MET A 14 -2.08 13.62 51.26
C MET A 14 -0.63 13.09 51.29
N ALA A 15 0.37 13.97 51.32
CA ALA A 15 1.79 13.63 51.17
C ALA A 15 2.50 13.05 52.42
N CYS A 16 1.78 12.73 53.51
CA CYS A 16 2.41 12.20 54.74
C CYS A 16 1.96 10.77 55.14
N GLN A 17 1.22 10.06 54.28
CA GLN A 17 0.88 8.64 54.48
C GLN A 17 1.06 7.84 53.18
N GLU A 18 2.04 8.23 52.35
CA GLU A 18 2.09 7.94 50.91
C GLU A 18 3.28 7.09 50.45
N GLY A 19 4.12 6.56 51.36
CA GLY A 19 5.31 5.79 51.00
C GLY A 19 5.02 4.49 50.23
N SER A 20 4.02 3.71 50.65
CA SER A 20 3.67 2.43 50.01
C SER A 20 2.71 2.56 48.82
N ARG A 21 1.78 3.53 48.84
CA ARG A 21 0.84 3.78 47.73
C ARG A 21 1.48 4.45 46.52
N GLN A 22 2.63 5.10 46.68
CA GLN A 22 3.33 5.77 45.59
C GLN A 22 4.29 4.84 44.82
N GLU A 23 4.76 3.77 45.46
CA GLU A 23 5.52 2.69 44.80
C GLU A 23 4.60 1.79 43.96
N GLU A 24 3.46 1.34 44.50
CA GLU A 24 2.46 0.56 43.73
C GLU A 24 1.97 1.34 42.50
N LYS A 25 1.67 2.64 42.63
CA LYS A 25 1.27 3.48 41.49
C LYS A 25 2.39 3.72 40.48
N LYS A 26 3.66 3.73 40.90
CA LYS A 26 4.80 3.86 39.98
C LYS A 26 5.07 2.57 39.22
N GLU A 27 4.90 1.42 39.87
CA GLU A 27 5.00 0.12 39.22
C GLU A 27 3.84 -0.13 38.26
N GLU A 28 2.58 0.12 38.66
CA GLU A 28 1.42 0.04 37.75
C GLU A 28 1.54 1.03 36.58
N MET A 29 2.07 2.24 36.80
CA MET A 29 2.33 3.18 35.71
C MET A 29 3.45 2.71 34.77
N LYS A 30 4.51 2.07 35.28
CA LYS A 30 5.57 1.51 34.44
C LYS A 30 5.03 0.34 33.61
N GLU A 31 4.31 -0.58 34.25
CA GLU A 31 3.71 -1.74 33.58
C GLU A 31 2.67 -1.30 32.54
N GLY A 32 1.85 -0.30 32.85
CA GLY A 32 0.93 0.33 31.90
C GLY A 32 1.64 0.97 30.71
N VAL A 33 2.75 1.70 30.93
CA VAL A 33 3.55 2.30 29.84
C VAL A 33 4.26 1.24 29.01
N GLU A 34 4.78 0.19 29.62
CA GLU A 34 5.40 -0.94 28.93
C GLU A 34 4.40 -1.69 28.07
N LYS A 35 3.20 -1.96 28.60
CA LYS A 35 2.10 -2.59 27.88
C LYS A 35 1.61 -1.73 26.71
N ILE A 36 1.41 -0.43 26.92
CA ILE A 36 1.06 0.51 25.83
C ILE A 36 2.17 0.51 24.76
N GLY A 37 3.44 0.49 25.18
CA GLY A 37 4.58 0.41 24.27
C GLY A 37 4.61 -0.89 23.45
N GLN A 38 4.26 -2.02 24.07
CA GLN A 38 4.12 -3.31 23.38
C GLN A 38 2.94 -3.30 22.41
N ASP A 39 1.75 -2.87 22.85
CA ASP A 39 0.54 -2.80 22.01
C ASP A 39 0.76 -1.91 20.77
N VAL A 40 1.46 -0.79 20.91
CA VAL A 40 1.83 0.10 19.80
C VAL A 40 2.80 -0.59 18.84
N ARG A 41 3.80 -1.32 19.34
CA ARG A 41 4.76 -2.07 18.50
C ARG A 41 4.07 -3.20 17.74
N GLU A 42 3.20 -3.96 18.40
CA GLU A 42 2.43 -5.03 17.77
C GLU A 42 1.50 -4.49 16.69
N THR A 43 0.79 -3.40 16.98
CA THR A 43 -0.07 -2.72 16.00
C THR A 43 0.74 -2.22 14.80
N ALA A 44 1.91 -1.63 15.04
CA ALA A 44 2.80 -1.17 13.97
C ALA A 44 3.36 -2.33 13.13
N ALA A 45 3.70 -3.46 13.76
CA ALA A 45 4.13 -4.67 13.08
C ALA A 45 3.02 -5.24 12.19
N ALA A 46 1.80 -5.39 12.72
CA ALA A 46 0.65 -5.86 11.97
C ALA A 46 0.32 -4.94 10.77
N ALA A 47 0.44 -3.62 10.94
CA ALA A 47 0.26 -2.67 9.83
C ALA A 47 1.36 -2.82 8.76
N GLY A 48 2.61 -3.07 9.18
CA GLY A 48 3.73 -3.37 8.29
C GLY A 48 3.49 -4.63 7.46
N GLU A 49 3.14 -5.75 8.12
CA GLU A 49 2.83 -7.02 7.46
C GLU A 49 1.66 -6.89 6.46
N TYR A 50 0.62 -6.14 6.82
CA TYR A 50 -0.51 -5.88 5.92
C TYR A 50 -0.08 -5.08 4.68
N MET A 51 0.77 -4.06 4.86
CA MET A 51 1.30 -3.28 3.74
C MET A 51 2.18 -4.14 2.83
N ASP A 52 3.05 -4.98 3.40
CA ASP A 52 3.92 -5.89 2.65
C ASP A 52 3.11 -6.93 1.86
N ALA A 53 2.07 -7.49 2.46
CA ALA A 53 1.16 -8.41 1.77
C ALA A 53 0.47 -7.74 0.56
N GLN A 54 0.03 -6.48 0.71
CA GLN A 54 -0.56 -5.75 -0.41
C GLN A 54 0.47 -5.39 -1.49
N ARG A 55 1.69 -5.01 -1.10
CA ARG A 55 2.80 -4.78 -2.05
C ARG A 55 3.08 -6.03 -2.87
N ASP A 56 3.14 -7.18 -2.20
CA ASP A 56 3.38 -8.46 -2.85
C ASP A 56 2.23 -8.86 -3.79
N SER A 57 0.98 -8.59 -3.41
CA SER A 57 -0.17 -8.81 -4.29
C SER A 57 -0.08 -7.94 -5.54
N LEU A 58 0.12 -6.62 -5.39
CA LEU A 58 0.22 -5.71 -6.53
C LEU A 58 1.41 -6.05 -7.44
N ARG A 59 2.54 -6.49 -6.86
CA ARG A 59 3.69 -6.94 -7.64
C ARG A 59 3.30 -8.13 -8.52
N LYS A 60 2.65 -9.15 -7.94
CA LYS A 60 2.21 -10.34 -8.68
C LYS A 60 1.23 -9.99 -9.78
N ASP A 61 0.23 -9.14 -9.48
CA ASP A 61 -0.78 -8.73 -10.47
C ASP A 61 -0.14 -8.01 -11.66
N LEU A 62 0.86 -7.14 -11.40
CA LEU A 62 1.62 -6.46 -12.45
C LEU A 62 2.51 -7.42 -13.24
N GLU A 63 3.20 -8.35 -12.57
CA GLU A 63 4.04 -9.37 -13.21
C GLU A 63 3.21 -10.29 -14.12
N GLU A 64 2.07 -10.78 -13.64
CA GLU A 64 1.14 -11.60 -14.42
C GLU A 64 0.63 -10.84 -15.66
N ARG A 65 0.19 -9.59 -15.48
CA ARG A 65 -0.27 -8.77 -16.62
C ARG A 65 0.84 -8.53 -17.64
N ARG A 66 2.07 -8.29 -17.18
CA ARG A 66 3.24 -8.11 -18.03
C ARG A 66 3.55 -9.37 -18.83
N GLU A 67 3.48 -10.55 -18.20
CA GLU A 67 3.67 -11.84 -18.87
C GLU A 67 2.60 -12.11 -19.92
N GLU A 68 1.32 -11.82 -19.62
CA GLU A 68 0.24 -11.94 -20.60
C GLU A 68 0.47 -11.05 -21.83
N ILE A 69 0.97 -9.83 -21.61
CA ILE A 69 1.33 -8.90 -22.68
C ILE A 69 2.50 -9.45 -23.50
N ASP A 70 3.57 -9.92 -22.85
CA ASP A 70 4.74 -10.50 -23.51
C ASP A 70 4.34 -11.70 -24.40
N LEU A 71 3.51 -12.61 -23.88
CA LEU A 71 2.98 -13.74 -24.63
C LEU A 71 2.19 -13.30 -25.86
N LYS A 72 1.29 -12.32 -25.68
CA LYS A 72 0.46 -11.82 -26.80
C LYS A 72 1.30 -11.14 -27.86
N MET A 73 2.34 -10.40 -27.49
CA MET A 73 3.27 -9.80 -28.44
C MET A 73 4.01 -10.85 -29.28
N GLU A 74 4.43 -11.97 -28.69
CA GLU A 74 5.08 -13.06 -29.41
C GLU A 74 4.12 -13.84 -30.31
N GLU A 75 2.85 -14.00 -29.92
CA GLU A 75 1.82 -14.54 -30.82
C GLU A 75 1.64 -13.66 -32.05
N LEU A 76 1.46 -12.35 -31.84
CA LEU A 76 1.27 -11.39 -32.91
C LEU A 76 2.45 -11.35 -33.88
N LYS A 77 3.67 -11.53 -33.39
CA LYS A 77 4.89 -11.56 -34.22
C LYS A 77 4.82 -12.57 -35.36
N LYS A 78 4.04 -13.65 -35.19
CA LYS A 78 3.83 -14.69 -36.21
C LYS A 78 2.96 -14.21 -37.39
N ASP A 79 2.08 -13.25 -37.17
CA ASP A 79 1.13 -12.74 -38.18
C ASP A 79 1.78 -11.76 -39.18
N GLY A 80 2.89 -11.09 -38.81
CA GLY A 80 3.70 -10.24 -39.70
C GLY A 80 2.97 -9.06 -40.38
N SER A 81 1.66 -8.91 -40.17
CA SER A 81 0.86 -7.86 -40.79
C SER A 81 1.11 -6.51 -40.13
N LYS A 82 0.91 -5.41 -40.87
CA LYS A 82 0.95 -4.05 -40.30
C LYS A 82 -0.03 -3.87 -39.13
N LYS A 83 -1.15 -4.60 -39.15
CA LYS A 83 -2.15 -4.61 -38.08
C LYS A 83 -1.54 -5.23 -36.82
N SER A 84 -0.87 -6.37 -36.95
CA SER A 84 -0.13 -7.01 -35.86
C SER A 84 1.02 -6.16 -35.34
N GLU A 85 1.83 -5.55 -36.21
CA GLU A 85 2.91 -4.63 -35.80
C GLU A 85 2.40 -3.47 -34.95
N LYS A 86 1.29 -2.83 -35.38
CA LYS A 86 0.64 -1.76 -34.61
C LYS A 86 0.10 -2.25 -33.27
N ALA A 87 -0.46 -3.46 -33.24
CA ALA A 87 -0.93 -4.11 -32.02
C ALA A 87 0.22 -4.34 -31.02
N ARG A 88 1.36 -4.87 -31.50
CA ARG A 88 2.56 -5.09 -30.69
C ARG A 88 3.13 -3.79 -30.14
N ALA A 89 3.12 -2.71 -30.92
CA ALA A 89 3.59 -1.40 -30.45
C ALA A 89 2.74 -0.86 -29.29
N LYS A 90 1.41 -1.00 -29.34
CA LYS A 90 0.53 -0.60 -28.23
C LYS A 90 0.78 -1.47 -26.99
N LEU A 91 0.92 -2.78 -27.18
CA LEU A 91 1.20 -3.71 -26.08
C LEU A 91 2.58 -3.44 -25.43
N ALA A 92 3.58 -3.07 -26.22
CA ALA A 92 4.89 -2.67 -25.71
C ALA A 92 4.81 -1.42 -24.83
N ASP A 93 4.05 -0.41 -25.24
CA ASP A 93 3.83 0.81 -24.43
C ASP A 93 3.14 0.51 -23.08
N LEU A 94 2.17 -0.41 -23.06
CA LEU A 94 1.56 -0.89 -21.82
C LEU A 94 2.54 -1.63 -20.92
N ARG A 95 3.33 -2.53 -21.51
CA ARG A 95 4.37 -3.28 -20.79
C ARG A 95 5.39 -2.34 -20.14
N ASP A 96 5.84 -1.31 -20.85
CA ASP A 96 6.80 -0.33 -20.34
C ASP A 96 6.20 0.50 -19.18
N GLN A 97 4.91 0.83 -19.24
CA GLN A 97 4.19 1.45 -18.12
C GLN A 97 4.14 0.54 -16.90
N ILE A 98 3.89 -0.76 -17.09
CA ILE A 98 3.89 -1.76 -16.01
C ILE A 98 5.29 -1.90 -15.40
N ASP A 99 6.35 -1.98 -16.22
CA ASP A 99 7.75 -2.02 -15.76
C ASP A 99 8.10 -0.78 -14.92
N GLY A 100 7.61 0.40 -15.34
CA GLY A 100 7.70 1.63 -14.57
C GLY A 100 7.03 1.52 -13.20
N LYS A 101 5.79 1.01 -13.15
CA LYS A 101 5.05 0.84 -11.88
C LYS A 101 5.63 -0.24 -10.97
N LEU A 102 6.20 -1.32 -11.51
CA LEU A 102 6.95 -2.31 -10.73
C LEU A 102 8.17 -1.66 -10.06
N THR A 103 8.87 -0.78 -10.77
CA THR A 103 10.02 -0.03 -10.23
C THR A 103 9.57 0.94 -9.13
N GLU A 104 8.51 1.70 -9.37
CA GLU A 104 7.92 2.60 -8.37
C GLU A 104 7.49 1.85 -7.12
N LEU A 105 6.77 0.73 -7.27
CA LEU A 105 6.33 -0.13 -6.17
C LEU A 105 7.50 -0.59 -5.31
N LYS A 106 8.58 -1.07 -5.93
CA LYS A 106 9.80 -1.51 -5.26
C LYS A 106 10.49 -0.38 -4.48
N SER A 107 10.43 0.85 -5.00
CA SER A 107 11.03 2.03 -4.37
C SER A 107 10.11 2.74 -3.36
N SER A 108 8.85 2.33 -3.26
CA SER A 108 7.85 3.02 -2.44
C SER A 108 8.12 2.89 -0.94
N SER A 109 7.93 3.99 -0.21
CA SER A 109 7.99 4.02 1.26
C SER A 109 6.58 3.95 1.86
N ALA A 110 6.47 3.85 3.19
CA ALA A 110 5.18 3.97 3.87
C ALA A 110 4.49 5.32 3.57
N SER A 111 5.26 6.41 3.40
CA SER A 111 4.71 7.74 3.12
C SER A 111 4.23 7.94 1.69
N THR A 112 4.73 7.16 0.72
CA THR A 112 4.28 7.22 -0.70
C THR A 112 3.37 6.06 -1.10
N TRP A 113 3.11 5.14 -0.18
CA TRP A 113 2.36 3.91 -0.42
C TRP A 113 0.99 4.16 -1.05
N ASP A 114 0.19 5.04 -0.47
CA ASP A 114 -1.18 5.29 -0.93
C ASP A 114 -1.22 5.86 -2.35
N SER A 115 -0.29 6.77 -2.69
CA SER A 115 -0.20 7.31 -4.05
C SER A 115 0.26 6.23 -5.04
N THR A 116 1.28 5.45 -4.69
CA THR A 116 1.80 4.39 -5.56
C THR A 116 0.73 3.32 -5.81
N ARG A 117 0.01 2.89 -4.78
CA ARG A 117 -1.10 1.94 -4.90
C ARG A 117 -2.20 2.48 -5.81
N LYS A 118 -2.59 3.74 -5.63
CA LYS A 118 -3.63 4.38 -6.46
C LYS A 118 -3.23 4.42 -7.93
N ASP A 119 -1.98 4.81 -8.21
CA ASP A 119 -1.48 4.90 -9.58
C ASP A 119 -1.41 3.52 -10.25
N ILE A 120 -1.02 2.48 -9.50
CA ILE A 120 -1.05 1.09 -9.98
C ILE A 120 -2.49 0.67 -10.32
N ASN A 121 -3.45 0.93 -9.42
CA ASN A 121 -4.85 0.58 -9.68
C ASN A 121 -5.39 1.27 -10.93
N VAL A 122 -5.08 2.56 -11.14
CA VAL A 122 -5.47 3.30 -12.34
C VAL A 122 -4.84 2.68 -13.60
N LEU A 123 -3.56 2.28 -13.53
CA LEU A 123 -2.91 1.58 -14.64
C LEU A 123 -3.57 0.24 -14.93
N MET A 124 -3.93 -0.54 -13.90
CA MET A 124 -4.59 -1.83 -14.09
C MET A 124 -5.96 -1.68 -14.74
N GLU A 125 -6.77 -0.71 -14.31
CA GLU A 125 -8.05 -0.38 -14.96
C GLU A 125 -7.88 0.06 -16.41
N LYS A 126 -6.87 0.90 -16.69
CA LYS A 126 -6.51 1.29 -18.06
C LYS A 126 -6.13 0.07 -18.89
N THR A 127 -5.31 -0.82 -18.34
CA THR A 127 -4.82 -2.01 -19.03
C THR A 127 -5.96 -2.96 -19.34
N ASP A 128 -6.92 -3.15 -18.42
CA ASP A 128 -8.13 -3.94 -18.66
C ASP A 128 -9.00 -3.36 -19.78
N LYS A 129 -9.13 -2.03 -19.84
CA LYS A 129 -9.84 -1.36 -20.92
C LYS A 129 -9.12 -1.54 -22.25
N GLU A 130 -7.83 -1.28 -22.30
CA GLU A 130 -7.02 -1.45 -23.51
C GLU A 130 -6.99 -2.91 -23.97
N TRP A 131 -7.02 -3.88 -23.05
CA TRP A 131 -7.12 -5.30 -23.37
C TRP A 131 -8.46 -5.67 -24.01
N LYS A 132 -9.57 -5.09 -23.52
CA LYS A 132 -10.90 -5.26 -24.13
C LYS A 132 -10.95 -4.66 -25.52
N GLU A 133 -10.43 -3.44 -25.68
CA GLU A 133 -10.32 -2.76 -26.99
C GLU A 133 -9.43 -3.55 -27.94
N PHE A 134 -8.29 -4.04 -27.45
CA PHE A 134 -7.38 -4.89 -28.21
C PHE A 134 -8.08 -6.16 -28.72
N LYS A 135 -8.81 -6.87 -27.86
CA LYS A 135 -9.60 -8.05 -28.29
C LYS A 135 -10.67 -7.69 -29.33
N ALA A 136 -11.24 -6.49 -29.27
CA ALA A 136 -12.22 -6.02 -30.26
C ALA A 136 -11.55 -5.65 -31.60
N ASP A 137 -10.54 -4.78 -31.58
CA ASP A 137 -9.80 -4.27 -32.75
C ASP A 137 -9.10 -5.39 -33.52
N PHE A 138 -8.62 -6.39 -32.78
CA PHE A 138 -7.82 -7.50 -33.29
C PHE A 138 -8.54 -8.84 -33.24
N LYS A 139 -9.88 -8.87 -33.13
CA LYS A 139 -10.67 -10.11 -33.05
C LYS A 139 -10.31 -11.17 -34.10
N GLU A 140 -9.91 -10.74 -35.29
CA GLU A 140 -9.48 -11.61 -36.39
C GLU A 140 -8.12 -12.28 -36.14
N LEU A 141 -7.26 -11.68 -35.31
CA LEU A 141 -5.97 -12.23 -34.87
C LEU A 141 -6.13 -13.23 -33.69
N PHE A 142 -7.36 -13.48 -33.25
CA PHE A 142 -7.71 -14.42 -32.18
C PHE A 142 -8.59 -15.58 -32.68
N ARG A 143 -8.73 -15.76 -34.01
CA ARG A 143 -9.45 -16.89 -34.61
C ARG A 143 -8.54 -18.08 -34.84
#